data_AF-A0A4D4MGQ8-F1
#
_entry.id   AF-A0A4D4MGQ8-F1
#
_cell.length_a   1.000
_cell.length_b   1.000
_cell.length_c   1.000
_cell.angle_alpha   90.00
_cell.angle_beta   90.00
_cell.angle_gamma   90.00
#
_symmetry.space_group_name_H-M   'P 1'
#
loop_
_entity.id
_entity.type
_entity.pdbx_description
1 polymer ?
#
loop_
_entity_poly.entity_id
_entity_poly.type
_entity_poly.pdbx_seq_one_letter_code
_entity_poly.pdbx_strand_id
1 'polypeptide(L)'
;MWLPGHLGVLTRWIPPSLVDEVVEATGRTERRVRLLPARVTVYFVLAMALFGDCGYRRVWAALTAGWPRGSVADPSAAALRQARQRLGPEPLALLFDRLRGLLGTTDTLGVFWRGLRLVAWDGTCLEVADSVANVARFRRHGARTTRPASYPQVRLTALIECGTRALIDAVFGPQQYTELPQARALLPSLGPGMLLLADRGYDGFQGLRDAAATGADLLWRVQAGRLLPVIDPLPDGTHLTLITDRRSGDRLTRWMRHGRRGPRPANLIAITLRVISFRVTVTATDGTCRSSTVRLVKCSTPSGIRPPNWPLSTTSAGKLRPPTTG
;
A
#
# COMPACT_ATOMS: atom_id res chain seq x y z
N MET A 1 4.72 -16.36 -38.86
CA MET A 1 5.38 -15.04 -38.70
C MET A 1 5.06 -14.56 -37.30
N TRP A 2 6.04 -14.53 -36.39
CA TRP A 2 5.83 -14.07 -35.02
C TRP A 2 5.61 -12.56 -35.08
N LEU A 3 4.38 -12.12 -34.87
CA LEU A 3 4.06 -10.70 -34.74
C LEU A 3 4.75 -10.11 -33.49
N PRO A 4 4.99 -8.78 -33.41
CA PRO A 4 5.62 -8.15 -32.27
C PRO A 4 4.93 -8.56 -30.96
N GLY A 5 5.65 -9.33 -30.15
CA GLY A 5 5.14 -10.00 -28.97
C GLY A 5 6.15 -9.98 -27.83
N HIS A 6 6.88 -8.88 -27.70
CA HIS A 6 7.90 -8.69 -26.67
C HIS A 6 7.96 -7.23 -26.22
N LEU A 7 8.53 -6.98 -25.04
CA LEU A 7 8.78 -5.68 -24.41
C LEU A 7 10.24 -5.57 -23.96
N GLY A 8 11.17 -6.05 -24.79
CA GLY A 8 12.59 -6.10 -24.45
C GLY A 8 12.84 -6.92 -23.19
N VAL A 9 13.54 -6.34 -22.20
CA VAL A 9 13.89 -7.00 -20.94
C VAL A 9 12.65 -7.45 -20.14
N LEU A 10 11.53 -6.72 -20.25
CA LEU A 10 10.29 -7.05 -19.52
C LEU A 10 9.65 -8.36 -20.00
N THR A 11 9.96 -8.84 -21.21
CA THR A 11 9.50 -10.14 -21.69
C THR A 11 10.00 -11.31 -20.86
N ARG A 12 11.08 -11.14 -20.09
CA ARG A 12 11.53 -12.16 -19.13
C ARG A 12 10.50 -12.41 -18.04
N TRP A 13 9.79 -11.37 -17.61
CA TRP A 13 8.73 -11.45 -16.61
C TRP A 13 7.36 -11.73 -17.23
N ILE A 14 7.16 -11.28 -18.47
CA ILE A 14 5.92 -11.43 -19.22
C ILE A 14 6.21 -12.23 -20.51
N PRO A 15 6.53 -13.53 -20.39
CA PRO A 15 6.85 -14.34 -21.56
C PRO A 15 5.59 -14.57 -22.42
N PRO A 16 5.75 -14.84 -23.73
CA PRO A 16 4.60 -15.07 -24.62
C PRO A 16 3.67 -16.17 -24.13
N SER A 17 4.22 -17.23 -23.54
CA SER A 17 3.45 -18.34 -22.98
C SER A 17 2.51 -17.91 -21.85
N LEU A 18 2.96 -17.02 -20.96
CA LEU A 18 2.12 -16.46 -19.91
C LEU A 18 1.01 -15.59 -20.52
N VAL A 19 1.32 -14.81 -21.55
CA VAL A 19 0.33 -13.98 -22.24
C VAL A 19 -0.73 -14.85 -22.94
N ASP A 20 -0.31 -15.94 -23.57
CA ASP A 20 -1.23 -16.89 -24.19
C ASP A 20 -2.17 -17.53 -23.17
N GLU A 21 -1.60 -17.98 -22.05
CA GLU A 21 -2.35 -18.58 -20.97
C GLU A 21 -3.45 -17.62 -20.45
N VAL A 22 -3.12 -16.36 -20.18
CA VAL A 22 -4.12 -15.41 -19.65
C VAL A 22 -5.15 -15.01 -20.70
N VAL A 23 -4.78 -14.94 -21.98
CA VAL A 23 -5.71 -14.68 -23.09
C VAL A 23 -6.69 -15.83 -23.25
N GLU A 24 -6.20 -17.08 -23.16
CA GLU A 24 -7.02 -18.28 -23.24
C GLU A 24 -7.95 -18.40 -22.03
N ALA A 25 -7.42 -18.29 -20.81
CA ALA A 25 -8.19 -18.41 -19.58
C ALA A 25 -9.31 -17.36 -19.44
N THR A 26 -9.18 -16.22 -20.12
CA THR A 26 -10.20 -15.15 -20.14
C THR A 26 -11.13 -15.21 -21.35
N GLY A 27 -11.00 -16.23 -22.19
CA GLY A 27 -11.83 -16.43 -23.39
C GLY A 27 -11.63 -15.35 -24.45
N ARG A 28 -10.46 -14.71 -24.48
CA ARG A 28 -10.12 -13.61 -25.39
C ARG A 28 -9.29 -14.04 -26.60
N THR A 29 -9.01 -15.33 -26.74
CA THR A 29 -8.37 -15.91 -27.92
C THR A 29 -9.18 -15.60 -29.19
N GLU A 30 -8.52 -15.13 -30.24
CA GLU A 30 -9.19 -14.89 -31.50
C GLU A 30 -9.71 -16.17 -32.18
N ARG A 31 -10.88 -16.09 -32.83
CA ARG A 31 -11.39 -17.17 -33.69
C ARG A 31 -10.66 -17.26 -35.04
N ARG A 32 -10.07 -16.16 -35.50
CA ARG A 32 -9.30 -16.05 -36.75
C ARG A 32 -8.13 -15.12 -36.51
N VAL A 33 -6.93 -15.57 -36.82
CA VAL A 33 -5.72 -14.74 -36.73
C VAL A 33 -5.78 -13.65 -37.80
N ARG A 34 -5.85 -12.39 -37.37
CA ARG A 34 -5.83 -11.19 -38.23
C ARG A 34 -4.59 -10.35 -37.89
N LEU A 35 -4.52 -9.13 -38.42
CA LEU A 35 -3.42 -8.17 -38.25
C LEU A 35 -2.95 -7.97 -36.79
N LEU A 36 -3.88 -8.01 -35.83
CA LEU A 36 -3.64 -7.78 -34.40
C LEU A 36 -4.24 -8.91 -33.56
N PRO A 37 -3.49 -10.02 -33.34
CA PRO A 37 -3.80 -11.07 -32.38
C PRO A 37 -3.95 -10.55 -30.96
N ALA A 38 -4.63 -11.30 -30.10
CA ALA A 38 -4.81 -10.94 -28.70
C ALA A 38 -3.47 -10.76 -27.97
N ARG A 39 -2.51 -11.68 -28.15
CA ARG A 39 -1.15 -11.59 -27.56
C ARG A 39 -0.46 -10.26 -27.89
N VAL A 40 -0.43 -9.90 -29.17
CA VAL A 40 0.17 -8.65 -29.64
C VAL A 40 -0.53 -7.45 -29.03
N THR A 41 -1.87 -7.53 -28.91
CA THR A 41 -2.67 -6.48 -28.29
C THR A 41 -2.36 -6.33 -26.80
N VAL A 42 -2.11 -7.42 -26.06
CA VAL A 42 -1.65 -7.36 -24.66
C VAL A 42 -0.33 -6.59 -24.55
N TYR A 43 0.68 -6.96 -25.35
CA TYR A 43 1.97 -6.26 -25.36
C TYR A 43 1.84 -4.80 -25.80
N PHE A 44 0.94 -4.50 -26.74
CA PHE A 44 0.63 -3.13 -27.13
C PHE A 44 0.05 -2.32 -25.97
N VAL A 45 -0.88 -2.88 -25.18
CA VAL A 45 -1.44 -2.17 -24.01
C VAL A 45 -0.39 -1.96 -22.93
N LEU A 46 0.49 -2.93 -22.69
CA LEU A 46 1.62 -2.77 -21.77
C LEU A 46 2.60 -1.69 -22.27
N ALA A 47 2.88 -1.65 -23.57
CA ALA A 47 3.70 -0.59 -24.17
C ALA A 47 3.03 0.79 -24.03
N MET A 48 1.70 0.88 -24.11
CA MET A 48 1.00 2.15 -23.83
C MET A 48 1.23 2.65 -22.41
N ALA A 49 1.43 1.76 -21.42
CA ALA A 49 1.75 2.18 -20.05
C ALA A 49 3.19 2.71 -19.93
N LEU A 50 4.14 2.15 -20.69
CA LEU A 50 5.54 2.60 -20.73
C LEU A 50 5.71 3.90 -21.50
N PHE A 51 4.92 4.09 -22.55
CA PHE A 51 4.96 5.24 -23.46
C PHE A 51 3.67 6.07 -23.37
N GLY A 52 3.22 6.37 -22.14
CA GLY A 52 1.94 7.02 -21.86
C GLY A 52 1.73 8.38 -22.56
N ASP A 53 2.81 9.09 -22.86
CA ASP A 53 2.78 10.40 -23.52
C ASP A 53 2.71 10.30 -25.06
N CYS A 54 2.66 9.08 -25.62
CA CYS A 54 2.67 8.85 -27.06
C CYS A 54 1.28 8.43 -27.61
N GLY A 55 0.97 8.93 -28.80
CA GLY A 55 -0.18 8.43 -29.58
C GLY A 55 0.03 6.97 -30.04
N TYR A 56 -1.06 6.27 -30.35
CA TYR A 56 -1.05 4.82 -30.62
C TYR A 56 -0.04 4.38 -31.69
N ARG A 57 0.14 5.15 -32.77
CA ARG A 57 1.13 4.83 -33.81
C ARG A 57 2.58 4.95 -33.33
N ARG A 58 2.88 5.91 -32.45
CA ARG A 58 4.21 6.06 -31.84
C ARG A 58 4.50 4.93 -30.87
N VAL A 59 3.51 4.51 -30.08
CA VAL A 59 3.61 3.31 -29.21
C VAL A 59 3.87 2.07 -30.06
N TRP A 60 3.14 1.89 -31.16
CA TRP A 60 3.36 0.78 -32.09
C TRP A 60 4.76 0.80 -32.72
N ALA A 61 5.22 1.96 -33.16
CA ALA A 61 6.56 2.13 -33.69
C ALA A 61 7.64 1.80 -32.64
N ALA A 62 7.44 2.19 -31.38
CA ALA A 62 8.35 1.85 -30.28
C ALA A 62 8.37 0.33 -30.01
N LEU A 63 7.19 -0.31 -29.99
CA LEU A 63 7.05 -1.76 -29.79
C LEU A 63 7.73 -2.57 -30.92
N THR A 64 7.72 -2.05 -32.15
CA THR A 64 8.24 -2.72 -33.34
C THR A 64 9.63 -2.26 -33.77
N ALA A 65 10.25 -1.33 -33.05
CA ALA A 65 11.52 -0.70 -33.45
C ALA A 65 12.69 -1.69 -33.65
N GLY A 66 12.67 -2.84 -32.97
CA GLY A 66 13.69 -3.88 -33.11
C GLY A 66 13.54 -4.78 -34.33
N TRP A 67 12.51 -4.59 -35.15
CA TRP A 67 12.21 -5.45 -36.30
C TRP A 67 12.72 -4.83 -37.62
N PRO A 68 13.14 -5.65 -38.60
CA PRO A 68 13.51 -5.15 -39.92
C PRO A 68 12.38 -4.34 -40.55
N ARG A 69 12.72 -3.25 -41.26
CA ARG A 69 11.72 -2.41 -41.94
C ARG A 69 10.86 -3.26 -42.89
N GLY A 70 9.54 -3.07 -42.83
CA GLY A 70 8.58 -3.81 -43.66
C GLY A 70 8.28 -5.24 -43.20
N SER A 71 8.95 -5.75 -42.16
CA SER A 71 8.67 -7.10 -41.62
C SER A 71 7.48 -7.16 -40.68
N VAL A 72 6.97 -6.01 -40.23
CA VAL A 72 5.82 -5.93 -39.32
C VAL A 72 4.75 -5.06 -39.95
N ALA A 73 3.49 -5.45 -39.79
CA ALA A 73 2.34 -4.67 -40.19
C ALA A 73 2.34 -3.25 -39.57
N ASP A 74 1.81 -2.27 -40.30
CA ASP A 74 1.58 -0.90 -39.82
C ASP A 74 0.07 -0.64 -39.66
N PRO A 75 -0.55 -1.08 -38.55
CA PRO A 75 -1.96 -0.87 -38.28
C PRO A 75 -2.27 0.61 -38.06
N SER A 76 -3.44 1.04 -38.54
CA SER A 76 -3.94 2.39 -38.24
C SER A 76 -4.23 2.57 -36.74
N ALA A 77 -4.25 3.82 -36.28
CA ALA A 77 -4.65 4.14 -34.90
C ALA A 77 -6.06 3.60 -34.57
N ALA A 78 -6.97 3.62 -35.54
CA ALA A 78 -8.31 3.06 -35.40
C ALA A 78 -8.28 1.54 -35.19
N ALA A 79 -7.46 0.81 -35.95
CA ALA A 79 -7.30 -0.63 -35.80
C ALA A 79 -6.73 -1.00 -34.41
N LEU A 80 -5.73 -0.26 -33.93
CA LEU A 80 -5.15 -0.43 -32.59
C LEU A 80 -6.19 -0.16 -31.49
N ARG A 81 -7.00 0.89 -31.63
CA ARG A 81 -8.11 1.20 -30.72
C ARG A 81 -9.13 0.06 -30.68
N GLN A 82 -9.56 -0.43 -31.84
CA GLN A 82 -10.53 -1.52 -31.94
C GLN A 82 -9.99 -2.82 -31.36
N ALA A 83 -8.70 -3.12 -31.58
CA ALA A 83 -8.05 -4.29 -30.99
C ALA A 83 -8.04 -4.20 -29.46
N ARG A 84 -7.66 -3.05 -28.88
CA ARG A 84 -7.71 -2.83 -27.43
C ARG A 84 -9.12 -2.98 -26.85
N GLN A 85 -10.14 -2.46 -27.54
CA GLN A 85 -11.54 -2.61 -27.13
C GLN A 85 -12.00 -4.07 -27.15
N ARG A 86 -11.59 -4.84 -28.17
CA ARG A 86 -11.89 -6.27 -28.29
C ARG A 86 -11.19 -7.09 -27.19
N LEU A 87 -9.95 -6.76 -26.85
CA LEU A 87 -9.19 -7.46 -25.81
C LEU A 87 -9.87 -7.36 -24.45
N GLY A 88 -10.33 -6.17 -24.06
CA GLY A 88 -10.89 -5.93 -22.74
C GLY A 88 -9.84 -5.91 -21.60
N PRO A 89 -10.26 -5.59 -20.37
CA PRO A 89 -9.36 -5.54 -19.21
C PRO A 89 -9.03 -6.92 -18.61
N GLU A 90 -9.82 -7.95 -18.88
CA GLU A 90 -9.77 -9.24 -18.18
C GLU A 90 -8.39 -9.93 -18.30
N PRO A 91 -7.76 -10.02 -19.49
CA PRO A 91 -6.41 -10.60 -19.60
C PRO A 91 -5.37 -9.85 -18.77
N LEU A 92 -5.50 -8.53 -18.64
CA LEU A 92 -4.54 -7.71 -17.88
C LEU A 92 -4.75 -7.85 -16.37
N ALA A 93 -5.99 -8.01 -15.92
CA ALA A 93 -6.30 -8.31 -14.52
C ALA A 93 -5.72 -9.67 -14.12
N LEU A 94 -5.96 -10.71 -14.93
CA LEU A 94 -5.40 -12.03 -14.68
C LEU A 94 -3.87 -12.03 -14.77
N LEU A 95 -3.28 -11.30 -15.72
CA LEU A 95 -1.84 -11.14 -15.81
C LEU A 95 -1.26 -10.50 -14.55
N PHE A 96 -1.90 -9.46 -14.01
CA PHE A 96 -1.51 -8.88 -12.72
C PHE A 96 -1.59 -9.92 -11.60
N ASP A 97 -2.66 -10.71 -11.53
CA ASP A 97 -2.80 -11.77 -10.52
C ASP A 97 -1.71 -12.84 -10.61
N ARG A 98 -1.20 -13.14 -11.81
CA ARG A 98 -0.08 -14.09 -11.97
C ARG A 98 1.28 -13.50 -11.60
N LEU A 99 1.43 -12.18 -11.66
CA LEU A 99 2.71 -11.50 -11.46
C LEU A 99 2.87 -10.88 -10.07
N ARG A 100 1.77 -10.51 -9.42
CA ARG A 100 1.80 -9.91 -8.09
C ARG A 100 2.33 -10.91 -7.06
N GLY A 101 2.96 -10.39 -6.01
CA GLY A 101 3.47 -11.20 -4.91
C GLY A 101 4.82 -10.73 -4.38
N LEU A 102 5.41 -11.59 -3.58
CA LEU A 102 6.72 -11.37 -2.98
C LEU A 102 7.81 -11.76 -3.97
N LEU A 103 8.73 -10.84 -4.28
CA LEU A 103 9.84 -11.10 -5.19
C LEU A 103 11.18 -11.23 -4.46
N GLY A 104 11.32 -10.54 -3.33
CA GLY A 104 12.55 -10.47 -2.57
C GLY A 104 12.93 -11.79 -1.88
N THR A 105 14.21 -12.13 -1.95
CA THR A 105 14.83 -13.18 -1.14
C THR A 105 15.42 -12.59 0.15
N THR A 106 15.91 -13.44 1.05
CA THR A 106 16.63 -13.01 2.27
C THR A 106 17.88 -12.18 1.98
N ASP A 107 18.50 -12.41 0.83
CA ASP A 107 19.71 -11.71 0.39
C ASP A 107 19.39 -10.39 -0.33
N THR A 108 18.12 -10.14 -0.63
CA THR A 108 17.69 -8.92 -1.29
C THR A 108 17.67 -7.76 -0.30
N LEU A 109 18.52 -6.76 -0.55
CA LEU A 109 18.65 -5.59 0.31
C LEU A 109 17.31 -4.88 0.53
N GLY A 110 17.04 -4.52 1.78
CA GLY A 110 15.83 -3.78 2.17
C GLY A 110 14.53 -4.59 2.19
N VAL A 111 14.56 -5.90 1.90
CA VAL A 111 13.38 -6.76 1.99
C VAL A 111 13.09 -7.18 3.41
N PHE A 112 14.13 -7.41 4.22
CA PHE A 112 13.98 -7.83 5.62
C PHE A 112 14.63 -6.85 6.59
N TRP A 113 14.00 -6.68 7.75
CA TRP A 113 14.57 -6.04 8.92
C TRP A 113 14.38 -6.93 10.14
N ARG A 114 15.48 -7.37 10.75
CA ARG A 114 15.47 -8.27 11.93
C ARG A 114 14.58 -9.51 11.73
N GLY A 115 14.64 -10.12 10.55
CA GLY A 115 13.85 -11.30 10.20
C GLY A 115 12.39 -11.03 9.79
N LEU A 116 11.91 -9.79 9.89
CA LEU A 116 10.58 -9.39 9.44
C LEU A 116 10.63 -8.84 8.01
N ARG A 117 9.78 -9.35 7.13
CA ARG A 117 9.66 -8.85 5.76
C ARG A 117 8.99 -7.48 5.76
N LEU A 118 9.67 -6.46 5.23
CA LEU A 118 9.19 -5.10 5.17
C LEU A 118 8.15 -4.95 4.06
N VAL A 119 6.93 -4.61 4.46
CA VAL A 119 5.83 -4.30 3.54
C VAL A 119 5.22 -2.97 3.90
N ALA A 120 4.62 -2.27 2.93
CA ALA A 120 3.99 -0.98 3.15
C ALA A 120 2.65 -0.89 2.45
N TRP A 121 1.71 -0.18 3.09
CA TRP A 121 0.58 0.38 2.35
C TRP A 121 0.97 1.74 1.77
N ASP A 122 0.68 1.91 0.49
CA ASP A 122 0.84 3.19 -0.20
C ASP A 122 -0.31 3.40 -1.18
N GLY A 123 -0.63 4.68 -1.42
CA GLY A 123 -1.75 5.11 -2.22
C GLY A 123 -1.32 6.17 -3.23
N THR A 124 -1.76 6.02 -4.48
CA THR A 124 -1.62 7.06 -5.51
C THR A 124 -2.91 7.27 -6.26
N CYS A 125 -3.05 8.44 -6.89
CA CYS A 125 -4.20 8.77 -7.71
C CYS A 125 -3.79 8.81 -9.19
N LEU A 126 -4.62 8.19 -10.02
CA LEU A 126 -4.47 8.12 -11.48
C LEU A 126 -5.65 8.84 -12.11
N GLU A 127 -5.37 9.72 -13.06
CA GLU A 127 -6.41 10.32 -13.90
C GLU A 127 -6.94 9.28 -14.89
N VAL A 128 -8.26 9.26 -15.08
CA VAL A 128 -8.90 8.37 -16.05
C VAL A 128 -9.69 9.19 -17.06
N ALA A 129 -9.89 8.62 -18.25
CA ALA A 129 -10.56 9.30 -19.36
C ALA A 129 -11.92 9.88 -18.93
N ASP A 130 -12.21 11.11 -19.39
CA ASP A 130 -13.45 11.81 -19.11
C ASP A 130 -14.61 11.21 -19.91
N SER A 131 -15.17 10.13 -19.37
CA SER A 131 -16.34 9.44 -19.91
C SER A 131 -17.46 9.46 -18.90
N VAL A 132 -18.71 9.42 -19.37
CA VAL A 132 -19.90 9.37 -18.50
C VAL A 132 -19.79 8.25 -17.46
N ALA A 133 -19.31 7.06 -17.87
CA ALA A 133 -19.12 5.93 -16.98
C ALA A 133 -18.05 6.19 -15.89
N ASN A 134 -16.90 6.74 -16.26
CA ASN A 134 -15.83 7.04 -15.30
C ASN A 134 -16.22 8.17 -14.34
N VAL A 135 -16.90 9.21 -14.83
CA VAL A 135 -17.40 10.31 -14.00
C VAL A 135 -18.42 9.79 -12.99
N ALA A 136 -19.37 8.95 -13.42
CA ALA A 136 -20.36 8.35 -12.53
C ALA A 136 -19.71 7.49 -11.43
N ARG A 137 -18.64 6.75 -11.77
CA ARG A 137 -17.99 5.81 -10.84
C ARG A 137 -16.95 6.44 -9.90
N PHE A 138 -16.18 7.42 -10.37
CA PHE A 138 -15.00 7.93 -9.67
C PHE A 138 -15.11 9.41 -9.26
N ARG A 139 -16.02 10.16 -9.90
CA ARG A 139 -16.22 11.61 -9.75
C ARG A 139 -14.98 12.45 -10.09
N ARG A 140 -15.22 13.73 -10.37
CA ARG A 140 -14.17 14.75 -10.46
C ARG A 140 -13.90 15.27 -9.05
N HIS A 141 -12.71 15.04 -8.53
CA HIS A 141 -12.34 15.52 -7.20
C HIS A 141 -11.93 16.99 -7.28
N GLY A 142 -12.40 17.83 -6.36
CA GLY A 142 -11.85 19.18 -6.22
C GLY A 142 -10.37 19.10 -5.85
N ALA A 143 -9.53 19.88 -6.53
CA ALA A 143 -8.23 20.20 -5.92
C ALA A 143 -8.49 20.96 -4.59
N ARG A 144 -7.45 21.31 -3.84
CA ARG A 144 -7.56 22.28 -2.71
C ARG A 144 -8.02 23.69 -3.16
N THR A 145 -8.54 23.83 -4.38
CA THR A 145 -9.05 25.03 -5.01
C THR A 145 -10.55 24.87 -5.28
N THR A 146 -11.25 25.97 -5.50
CA THR A 146 -12.71 26.01 -5.75
C THR A 146 -13.14 25.38 -7.08
N ARG A 147 -12.24 24.78 -7.86
CA ARG A 147 -12.53 24.15 -9.15
C ARG A 147 -12.36 22.62 -9.08
N PRO A 148 -13.32 21.83 -9.59
CA PRO A 148 -13.15 20.40 -9.79
C PRO A 148 -11.94 20.11 -10.69
N ALA A 149 -11.26 18.99 -10.46
CA ALA A 149 -10.26 18.46 -11.39
C ALA A 149 -10.90 18.26 -12.78
N SER A 150 -10.11 18.49 -13.82
CA SER A 150 -10.56 18.36 -15.20
C SER A 150 -10.94 16.91 -15.55
N TYR A 151 -10.25 15.93 -14.95
CA TYR A 151 -10.51 14.50 -15.16
C TYR A 151 -10.99 13.81 -13.88
N PRO A 152 -11.83 12.76 -13.98
CA PRO A 152 -12.10 11.86 -12.87
C PRO A 152 -10.82 11.14 -12.42
N GLN A 153 -10.72 10.82 -11.12
CA GLN A 153 -9.53 10.19 -10.53
C GLN A 153 -9.85 8.88 -9.82
N VAL A 154 -9.04 7.87 -10.13
CA VAL A 154 -9.00 6.56 -9.45
C VAL A 154 -7.89 6.57 -8.42
N ARG A 155 -8.16 6.09 -7.22
CA ARG A 155 -7.12 5.76 -6.25
C ARG A 155 -6.69 4.32 -6.45
N LEU A 156 -5.40 4.11 -6.65
CA LEU A 156 -4.70 2.84 -6.52
C LEU A 156 -4.14 2.78 -5.10
N THR A 157 -4.61 1.84 -4.29
CA THR A 157 -4.02 1.52 -2.99
C THR A 157 -3.35 0.15 -3.10
N ALA A 158 -2.09 0.06 -2.70
CA ALA A 158 -1.28 -1.14 -2.87
C ALA A 158 -0.62 -1.58 -1.57
N LEU A 159 -0.42 -2.90 -1.45
CA LEU A 159 0.48 -3.52 -0.50
C LEU A 159 1.77 -3.82 -1.26
N ILE A 160 2.87 -3.24 -0.82
CA ILE A 160 4.13 -3.20 -1.56
C ILE A 160 5.24 -3.80 -0.70
N GLU A 161 6.11 -4.61 -1.30
CA GLU A 161 7.37 -5.02 -0.68
C GLU A 161 8.39 -3.87 -0.74
N CYS A 162 8.89 -3.41 0.40
CA CYS A 162 9.69 -2.17 0.47
C CYS A 162 11.03 -2.25 -0.29
N GLY A 163 11.70 -3.40 -0.26
CA GLY A 163 13.02 -3.60 -0.88
C GLY A 163 12.97 -3.68 -2.40
N THR A 164 12.07 -4.49 -2.95
CA THR A 164 11.95 -4.71 -4.41
C THR A 164 10.97 -3.75 -5.08
N ARG A 165 10.11 -3.10 -4.30
CA ARG A 165 8.92 -2.35 -4.78
C ARG A 165 7.90 -3.21 -5.52
N ALA A 166 7.96 -4.54 -5.35
CA ALA A 166 6.98 -5.46 -5.91
C ALA A 166 5.60 -5.18 -5.31
N LEU A 167 4.57 -5.19 -6.16
CA LEU A 167 3.18 -5.15 -5.73
C LEU A 167 2.77 -6.54 -5.26
N ILE A 168 2.46 -6.66 -3.98
CA ILE A 168 1.94 -7.89 -3.37
C ILE A 168 0.45 -8.02 -3.69
N ASP A 169 -0.26 -6.90 -3.56
CA ASP A 169 -1.67 -6.79 -3.84
C ASP A 169 -2.07 -5.33 -4.10
N ALA A 170 -3.19 -5.11 -4.78
CA ALA A 170 -3.66 -3.78 -5.14
C ALA A 170 -5.18 -3.73 -5.29
N VAL A 171 -5.76 -2.59 -4.90
CA VAL A 171 -7.17 -2.29 -5.11
C VAL A 171 -7.33 -0.91 -5.75
N PHE A 172 -8.31 -0.82 -6.64
CA PHE A 172 -8.71 0.43 -7.28
C PHE A 172 -10.05 0.88 -6.74
N GLY A 173 -10.14 2.15 -6.33
CA GLY A 173 -11.37 2.70 -5.80
C GLY A 173 -11.51 4.20 -6.00
N PRO A 174 -12.67 4.77 -5.70
CA PRO A 174 -12.88 6.20 -5.81
C PRO A 174 -12.11 6.92 -4.71
N GLN A 175 -11.51 8.07 -5.05
CA GLN A 175 -10.73 8.89 -4.11
C GLN A 175 -11.58 9.57 -3.02
N GLN A 176 -12.92 9.58 -3.16
CA GLN A 176 -13.84 10.23 -2.20
C GLN A 176 -13.74 9.69 -0.77
N TYR A 177 -13.24 8.46 -0.61
CA TYR A 177 -13.03 7.85 0.70
C TYR A 177 -11.59 8.05 1.16
N THR A 178 -11.40 7.99 2.48
CA THR A 178 -10.06 7.86 3.04
C THR A 178 -9.38 6.59 2.49
N GLU A 179 -8.06 6.53 2.56
CA GLU A 179 -7.30 5.39 2.02
C GLU A 179 -7.53 4.11 2.85
N LEU A 180 -7.85 4.27 4.13
CA LEU A 180 -7.93 3.16 5.08
C LEU A 180 -8.95 2.06 4.69
N PRO A 181 -10.20 2.34 4.27
CA PRO A 181 -11.10 1.33 3.75
C PRO A 181 -10.53 0.50 2.58
N GLN A 182 -9.80 1.12 1.66
CA GLN A 182 -9.17 0.42 0.53
C GLN A 182 -7.99 -0.44 1.01
N ALA A 183 -7.12 0.12 1.84
CA ALA A 183 -6.02 -0.64 2.43
C ALA A 183 -6.50 -1.87 3.23
N ARG A 184 -7.64 -1.76 3.93
CA ARG A 184 -8.24 -2.90 4.64
C ARG A 184 -8.68 -4.05 3.72
N ALA A 185 -8.95 -3.79 2.44
CA ALA A 185 -9.22 -4.86 1.48
C ALA A 185 -7.98 -5.71 1.16
N LEU A 186 -6.77 -5.20 1.47
CA LEU A 186 -5.49 -5.88 1.26
C LEU A 186 -5.03 -6.70 2.47
N LEU A 187 -5.81 -6.71 3.56
CA LEU A 187 -5.51 -7.51 4.76
C LEU A 187 -5.30 -9.01 4.48
N PRO A 188 -6.03 -9.67 3.56
CA PRO A 188 -5.81 -11.09 3.25
C PRO A 188 -4.40 -11.41 2.73
N SER A 189 -3.70 -10.41 2.21
CA SER A 189 -2.33 -10.52 1.70
C SER A 189 -1.25 -10.25 2.77
N LEU A 190 -1.67 -9.99 4.02
CA LEU A 190 -0.79 -9.82 5.19
C LEU A 190 -0.80 -11.07 6.08
N GLY A 191 0.34 -11.35 6.71
CA GLY A 191 0.44 -12.47 7.64
C GLY A 191 1.64 -12.37 8.59
N PRO A 192 1.82 -13.40 9.46
CA PRO A 192 2.97 -13.51 10.34
C PRO A 192 4.31 -13.40 9.59
N GLY A 193 5.32 -12.81 10.24
CA GLY A 193 6.64 -12.61 9.65
C GLY A 193 6.75 -11.36 8.75
N MET A 194 5.67 -10.60 8.58
CA MET A 194 5.68 -9.29 7.92
C MET A 194 5.69 -8.14 8.93
N LEU A 195 6.40 -7.07 8.61
CA LEU A 195 6.32 -5.77 9.29
C LEU A 195 5.65 -4.75 8.36
N LEU A 196 4.40 -4.42 8.66
CA LEU A 196 3.62 -3.44 7.90
C LEU A 196 3.95 -2.02 8.34
N LEU A 197 4.50 -1.26 7.40
CA LEU A 197 4.71 0.18 7.47
C LEU A 197 3.50 0.91 6.92
N ALA A 198 3.06 1.96 7.61
CA ALA A 198 2.02 2.85 7.10
C ALA A 198 2.25 4.27 7.56
N ASP A 199 1.82 5.23 6.74
CA ASP A 199 1.90 6.64 7.06
C ASP A 199 0.81 7.08 8.05
N ARG A 200 0.79 8.38 8.37
CA ARG A 200 -0.16 8.97 9.33
C ARG A 200 -1.62 8.99 8.86
N GLY A 201 -1.90 8.68 7.60
CA GLY A 201 -3.25 8.61 7.03
C GLY A 201 -4.00 7.33 7.43
N TYR A 202 -3.26 6.29 7.85
CA TYR A 202 -3.82 4.98 8.17
C TYR A 202 -4.10 4.75 9.65
N ASP A 203 -3.65 5.63 10.54
CA ASP A 203 -3.54 5.37 11.98
C ASP A 203 -4.86 5.13 12.75
N GLY A 204 -6.02 5.09 12.10
CA GLY A 204 -7.31 4.79 12.71
C GLY A 204 -7.36 3.47 13.50
N PHE A 205 -8.12 3.45 14.60
CA PHE A 205 -8.25 2.28 15.49
C PHE A 205 -8.62 0.98 14.76
N GLN A 206 -9.60 1.06 13.85
CA GLN A 206 -10.04 -0.12 13.06
C GLN A 206 -8.91 -0.65 12.17
N GLY A 207 -8.12 0.23 11.56
CA GLY A 207 -6.97 -0.16 10.73
C GLY A 207 -5.92 -0.90 11.54
N LEU A 208 -5.49 -0.33 12.65
CA LEU A 208 -4.52 -0.95 13.56
C LEU A 208 -5.02 -2.29 14.10
N ARG A 209 -6.29 -2.35 14.50
CA ARG A 209 -6.91 -3.59 15.01
C ARG A 209 -6.88 -4.70 13.98
N ASP A 210 -7.38 -4.40 12.79
CA ASP A 210 -7.60 -5.41 11.77
C ASP A 210 -6.27 -5.84 11.14
N ALA A 211 -5.31 -4.91 10.98
CA ALA A 211 -3.96 -5.24 10.55
C ALA A 211 -3.19 -6.06 11.59
N ALA A 212 -3.33 -5.77 12.88
CA ALA A 212 -2.71 -6.59 13.93
C ALA A 212 -3.33 -8.00 13.99
N ALA A 213 -4.63 -8.12 13.68
CA ALA A 213 -5.33 -9.41 13.68
C ALA A 213 -4.85 -10.38 12.59
N THR A 214 -4.13 -9.91 11.56
CA THR A 214 -3.57 -10.79 10.51
C THR A 214 -2.34 -11.58 10.97
N GLY A 215 -1.76 -11.24 12.12
CA GLY A 215 -0.49 -11.84 12.55
C GLY A 215 0.73 -10.95 12.27
N ALA A 216 0.59 -9.92 11.44
CA ALA A 216 1.69 -9.02 11.07
C ALA A 216 2.11 -8.08 12.22
N ASP A 217 3.41 -7.79 12.30
CA ASP A 217 3.91 -6.69 13.11
C ASP A 217 3.57 -5.36 12.44
N LEU A 218 3.31 -4.33 13.24
CA LEU A 218 2.97 -2.99 12.75
C LEU A 218 4.02 -1.98 13.17
N LEU A 219 4.38 -1.06 12.27
CA LEU A 219 5.14 0.15 12.60
C LEU A 219 4.58 1.35 11.83
N TRP A 220 3.62 2.03 12.44
CA TRP A 220 2.84 3.06 11.76
C TRP A 220 3.16 4.45 12.28
N ARG A 221 3.30 5.41 11.38
CA ARG A 221 3.37 6.82 11.76
C ARG A 221 2.01 7.28 12.26
N VAL A 222 1.97 8.06 13.33
CA VAL A 222 0.72 8.65 13.83
C VAL A 222 0.63 10.15 13.57
N GLN A 223 -0.59 10.67 13.52
CA GLN A 223 -0.83 12.11 13.41
C GLN A 223 -0.32 12.87 14.65
N ALA A 224 0.19 14.08 14.47
CA ALA A 224 0.74 14.90 15.55
C ALA A 224 -0.31 15.31 16.61
N GLY A 225 -1.55 15.53 16.20
CA GLY A 225 -2.66 15.87 17.11
C GLY A 225 -3.27 14.67 17.83
N ARG A 226 -2.82 13.45 17.53
CA ARG A 226 -3.39 12.24 18.14
C ARG A 226 -3.05 12.17 19.62
N LEU A 227 -4.08 11.89 20.42
CA LEU A 227 -3.96 11.61 21.84
C LEU A 227 -3.30 10.24 22.04
N LEU A 228 -2.12 10.23 22.64
CA LEU A 228 -1.38 9.03 23.02
C LEU A 228 -1.03 9.14 24.50
N PRO A 229 -1.89 8.70 25.43
CA PRO A 229 -1.56 8.69 26.85
C PRO A 229 -0.32 7.85 27.11
N VAL A 230 0.59 8.37 27.93
CA VAL A 230 1.60 7.54 28.60
C VAL A 230 0.88 6.73 29.68
N ILE A 231 0.70 5.43 29.40
CA ILE A 231 0.12 4.46 30.33
C ILE A 231 1.23 3.85 31.19
N ASP A 232 2.31 3.42 30.55
CA ASP A 232 3.46 2.82 31.22
C ASP A 232 4.76 3.24 30.52
N PRO A 233 5.64 4.03 31.17
CA PRO A 233 6.95 4.33 30.62
C PRO A 233 7.86 3.10 30.66
N LEU A 234 8.64 2.88 29.60
CA LEU A 234 9.56 1.76 29.49
C LEU A 234 11.01 2.22 29.68
N PRO A 235 11.93 1.35 30.17
CA PRO A 235 13.32 1.72 30.47
C PRO A 235 14.11 2.26 29.27
N ASP A 236 13.71 1.92 28.05
CA ASP A 236 14.36 2.35 26.81
C ASP A 236 13.85 3.70 26.27
N GLY A 237 13.14 4.47 27.10
CA GLY A 237 12.62 5.80 26.76
C GLY A 237 11.35 5.80 25.91
N THR A 238 10.83 4.61 25.56
CA THR A 238 9.52 4.47 24.93
C THR A 238 8.41 4.31 25.98
N HIS A 239 7.15 4.23 25.56
CA HIS A 239 6.04 3.99 26.48
C HIS A 239 4.91 3.19 25.85
N LEU A 240 4.12 2.53 26.69
CA LEU A 240 2.84 1.96 26.29
C LEU A 240 1.76 3.04 26.27
N THR A 241 0.89 2.95 25.26
CA THR A 241 -0.27 3.81 25.07
C THR A 241 -1.51 2.99 24.75
N LEU A 242 -2.67 3.64 24.78
CA LEU A 242 -3.93 3.06 24.34
C LEU A 242 -4.45 3.86 23.15
N ILE A 243 -4.76 3.15 22.07
CA ILE A 243 -5.53 3.69 20.96
C ILE A 243 -6.91 3.04 20.99
N THR A 244 -7.95 3.86 20.95
CA THR A 244 -9.32 3.43 21.22
C THR A 244 -10.23 3.63 20.02
N ASP A 245 -11.39 2.97 20.04
CA ASP A 245 -12.51 3.39 19.20
C ASP A 245 -12.96 4.82 19.56
N ARG A 246 -13.81 5.42 18.71
CA ARG A 246 -14.25 6.81 18.88
C ARG A 246 -14.95 7.03 20.22
N ARG A 247 -15.88 6.14 20.60
CA ARG A 247 -16.69 6.30 21.83
C ARG A 247 -15.84 6.19 23.09
N SER A 248 -14.89 5.25 23.12
CA SER A 248 -13.96 5.11 24.25
C SER A 248 -12.94 6.25 24.28
N GLY A 249 -12.59 6.80 23.12
CA GLY A 249 -11.70 7.97 22.98
C GLY A 249 -12.24 9.21 23.67
N ASP A 250 -13.54 9.49 23.54
CA ASP A 250 -14.18 10.62 24.22
C ASP A 250 -14.18 10.46 25.75
N ARG A 251 -14.36 9.22 26.25
CA ARG A 251 -14.27 8.92 27.68
C ARG A 251 -12.83 9.07 28.19
N LEU A 252 -11.87 8.50 27.45
CA LEU A 252 -10.45 8.57 27.79
C LEU A 252 -9.95 10.02 27.80
N THR A 253 -10.33 10.81 26.80
CA THR A 253 -9.98 12.24 26.70
C THR A 253 -10.53 13.03 27.89
N ARG A 254 -11.80 12.82 28.27
CA ARG A 254 -12.39 13.47 29.45
C ARG A 254 -11.63 13.11 30.73
N TRP A 255 -11.38 11.82 30.95
CA TRP A 255 -10.63 11.37 32.12
C TRP A 255 -9.21 11.98 32.19
N MET A 256 -8.52 12.08 31.06
CA MET A 256 -7.20 12.72 30.99
C MET A 256 -7.27 14.23 31.29
N ARG A 257 -8.29 14.93 30.77
CA ARG A 257 -8.51 16.37 31.04
C ARG A 257 -8.79 16.66 32.51
N HIS A 258 -9.45 15.75 33.22
CA HIS A 258 -9.67 15.86 34.66
C HIS A 258 -8.47 15.39 35.50
N GLY A 259 -7.25 15.42 34.94
CA GLY A 259 -6.01 15.13 35.66
C GLY A 259 -5.85 13.67 36.06
N ARG A 260 -6.50 12.74 35.34
CA ARG A 260 -6.50 11.30 35.68
C ARG A 260 -7.06 11.03 37.08
N ARG A 261 -7.94 11.88 37.59
CA ARG A 261 -8.60 11.69 38.90
C ARG A 261 -9.54 10.48 38.85
N GLY A 262 -9.38 9.58 39.82
CA GLY A 262 -10.14 8.34 39.89
C GLY A 262 -9.64 7.24 38.92
N PRO A 263 -10.20 6.02 39.01
CA PRO A 263 -9.77 4.90 38.20
C PRO A 263 -9.99 5.20 36.71
N ARG A 264 -9.09 4.68 35.86
CA ARG A 264 -9.25 4.76 34.40
C ARG A 264 -10.63 4.21 34.02
N PRO A 265 -11.33 4.82 33.04
CA PRO A 265 -12.64 4.36 32.63
C PRO A 265 -12.64 2.85 32.33
N ALA A 266 -13.62 2.13 32.88
CA ALA A 266 -13.82 0.72 32.59
C ALA A 266 -14.33 0.54 31.14
N ASN A 267 -14.21 -0.69 30.62
CA ASN A 267 -14.78 -1.11 29.34
C ASN A 267 -14.36 -0.22 28.15
N LEU A 268 -13.09 0.19 28.11
CA LEU A 268 -12.53 0.85 26.93
C LEU A 268 -12.28 -0.19 25.84
N ILE A 269 -12.84 0.04 24.66
CA ILE A 269 -12.46 -0.72 23.46
C ILE A 269 -11.16 -0.09 22.95
N ALA A 270 -10.05 -0.78 23.22
CA ALA A 270 -8.71 -0.24 23.03
C ALA A 270 -7.72 -1.30 22.59
N ILE A 271 -6.65 -0.87 21.93
CA ILE A 271 -5.43 -1.65 21.68
C ILE A 271 -4.29 -0.98 22.42
N THR A 272 -3.52 -1.79 23.13
CA THR A 272 -2.28 -1.37 23.75
C THR A 272 -1.17 -1.41 22.72
N LEU A 273 -0.49 -0.28 22.52
CA LEU A 273 0.58 -0.12 21.54
C LEU A 273 1.79 0.51 22.20
N ARG A 274 2.98 0.25 21.65
CA ARG A 274 4.21 0.90 22.10
C ARG A 274 4.50 2.12 21.23
N VAL A 275 4.75 3.27 21.84
CA VAL A 275 5.06 4.53 21.15
C VAL A 275 6.56 4.75 21.11
N ILE A 276 7.08 4.99 19.91
CA ILE A 276 8.47 5.38 19.68
C ILE A 276 8.43 6.83 19.18
N SER A 277 9.07 7.73 19.91
CA SER A 277 9.15 9.15 19.54
C SER A 277 10.59 9.51 19.18
N PHE A 278 10.77 10.19 18.06
CA PHE A 278 12.07 10.73 17.66
C PHE A 278 11.92 12.08 16.99
N ARG A 279 12.99 12.88 17.08
CA ARG A 279 13.09 14.17 16.41
C ARG A 279 13.79 13.98 15.07
N VAL A 280 13.10 14.34 13.99
CA VAL A 280 13.66 14.36 12.64
C VAL A 280 13.99 15.79 12.28
N THR A 281 15.24 16.04 11.92
CA THR A 281 15.70 17.32 11.37
C THR A 281 15.95 17.15 9.88
N VAL A 282 15.22 17.91 9.07
CA VAL A 282 15.38 17.97 7.62
C VAL A 282 16.12 19.26 7.31
N THR A 283 17.30 19.13 6.69
CA THR A 283 18.06 20.26 6.15
C THR A 283 17.76 20.36 4.67
N ALA A 284 17.15 21.46 4.25
CA ALA A 284 16.93 21.75 2.84
C ALA A 284 18.23 22.15 2.14
N THR A 285 18.21 22.15 0.80
CA THR A 285 19.38 22.48 -0.02
C THR A 285 19.90 23.90 0.18
N ASP A 286 19.07 24.81 0.69
CA ASP A 286 19.42 26.18 1.06
C ASP A 286 20.02 26.31 2.47
N GLY A 287 20.25 25.18 3.15
CA GLY A 287 20.77 25.13 4.52
C GLY A 287 19.72 25.33 5.60
N THR A 288 18.44 25.56 5.26
CA THR A 288 17.39 25.72 6.27
C THR A 288 17.06 24.40 6.94
N CYS A 289 17.10 24.38 8.27
CA CYS A 289 16.80 23.21 9.09
C CYS A 289 15.36 23.29 9.63
N ARG A 290 14.57 22.24 9.41
CA ARG A 290 13.25 22.07 10.04
C ARG A 290 13.26 20.81 10.89
N SER A 291 13.06 20.98 12.19
CA SER A 291 12.93 19.86 13.12
C SER A 291 11.46 19.57 13.40
N SER A 292 11.08 18.29 13.38
CA SER A 292 9.74 17.84 13.72
C SER A 292 9.78 16.56 14.54
N THR A 293 8.83 16.39 15.46
CA THR A 293 8.68 15.14 16.19
C THR A 293 7.86 14.17 15.35
N VAL A 294 8.42 13.00 15.08
CA VAL A 294 7.72 11.87 14.48
C VAL A 294 7.45 10.85 15.58
N ARG A 295 6.22 10.36 15.62
CA ARG A 295 5.79 9.31 16.54
C ARG A 295 5.36 8.11 15.72
N LEU A 296 5.88 6.94 16.08
CA LEU A 296 5.50 5.66 15.53
C LEU A 296 4.79 4.85 16.61
N VAL A 297 3.79 4.06 16.21
CA VAL A 297 3.19 3.04 17.07
C VAL A 297 3.58 1.67 16.55
N LYS A 298 3.98 0.81 17.51
CA LYS A 298 4.34 -0.58 17.26
C LYS A 298 3.33 -1.52 17.92
N CYS A 299 2.92 -2.54 17.17
CA CYS A 299 2.19 -3.72 17.65
C CYS A 299 2.99 -4.96 17.29
N SER A 300 3.21 -5.87 18.25
CA SER A 300 3.70 -7.24 17.98
C SER A 300 2.60 -8.24 18.33
N THR A 301 2.38 -9.25 17.50
CA THR A 301 1.31 -10.24 17.64
C THR A 301 1.54 -11.23 18.80
N PRO A 302 0.56 -12.10 19.12
CA PRO A 302 -0.61 -11.86 19.97
C PRO A 302 -0.32 -11.82 21.48
N SER A 303 0.92 -12.01 21.93
CA SER A 303 1.27 -11.86 23.35
C SER A 303 1.39 -10.38 23.79
N GLY A 304 1.38 -9.46 22.82
CA GLY A 304 1.47 -8.01 23.03
C GLY A 304 0.14 -7.26 23.11
N ILE A 305 -0.99 -7.84 22.66
CA ILE A 305 -2.31 -7.21 22.82
C ILE A 305 -2.79 -7.51 24.23
N ARG A 306 -2.30 -6.73 25.20
CA ARG A 306 -2.77 -6.83 26.58
C ARG A 306 -4.19 -6.25 26.66
N PRO A 307 -5.17 -7.01 27.23
CA PRO A 307 -6.51 -6.50 27.46
C PRO A 307 -6.41 -5.21 28.29
N PRO A 308 -7.35 -4.27 28.13
CA PRO A 308 -7.32 -3.01 28.86
C PRO A 308 -7.14 -3.24 30.37
N ASN A 309 -7.73 -4.30 30.94
CA ASN A 309 -7.69 -4.61 32.37
C ASN A 309 -6.44 -5.39 32.83
N TRP A 310 -5.38 -5.47 32.02
CA TRP A 310 -4.14 -6.14 32.43
C TRP A 310 -3.56 -5.48 33.70
N PRO A 311 -3.29 -6.25 34.78
CA PRO A 311 -2.73 -5.70 36.00
C PRO A 311 -1.35 -5.11 35.70
N LEU A 312 -1.17 -3.83 36.04
CA LEU A 312 0.16 -3.22 36.08
C LEU A 312 0.94 -3.98 37.15
N SER A 313 1.94 -4.76 36.76
CA SER A 313 2.85 -5.36 37.73
C SER A 313 3.59 -4.23 38.42
N THR A 314 3.18 -3.93 39.65
CA THR A 314 4.02 -3.20 40.60
C THR A 314 5.17 -4.13 40.96
N THR A 315 6.23 -4.14 40.15
CA THR A 315 7.51 -4.63 40.64
C THR A 315 7.96 -3.63 41.69
N SER A 316 7.59 -3.89 42.93
CA SER A 316 8.23 -3.29 44.08
C SER A 316 9.72 -3.56 43.93
N ALA A 317 10.51 -2.49 43.92
CA ALA A 317 11.95 -2.59 44.04
C ALA A 317 12.25 -3.26 45.38
N GLY A 318 12.47 -4.57 45.35
CA GLY A 318 13.07 -5.30 46.46
C GLY A 318 14.43 -4.68 46.73
N LYS A 319 14.54 -3.92 47.82
CA LYS A 319 15.83 -3.46 48.35
C LYS A 319 16.69 -4.70 48.63
N LEU A 320 17.63 -4.99 47.75
CA LEU A 320 18.77 -5.84 48.08
C LEU A 320 19.54 -5.14 49.20
N ARG A 321 19.50 -5.71 50.42
CA ARG A 321 20.45 -5.37 51.48
C ARG A 321 21.82 -5.91 51.08
N PRO A 322 22.91 -5.14 51.23
CA PRO A 322 24.25 -5.69 51.09
C PRO A 322 24.55 -6.65 52.27
N PRO A 323 25.30 -7.74 52.05
CA PRO A 323 25.76 -8.59 53.14
C PRO A 323 26.78 -7.82 53.98
N THR A 324 26.47 -7.64 55.27
CA THR A 324 27.43 -7.23 56.28
C THR A 324 28.29 -8.43 56.66
N THR A 325 29.59 -8.24 56.52
CA THR A 325 30.70 -9.04 57.07
C THR A 325 30.46 -9.48 58.51
N GLY A 326 30.74 -10.76 58.76
CA GLY A 326 30.85 -11.43 60.05
C GLY A 326 31.33 -12.84 59.82
#